data_AF-A0A0S8HJJ5-F1
#
_entry.id   AF-A0A0S8HJJ5-F1
#
_cell.length_a   1.000
_cell.length_b   1.000
_cell.length_c   1.000
_cell.angle_alpha   90.00
_cell.angle_beta   90.00
_cell.angle_gamma   90.00
#
_symmetry.space_group_name_H-M   'P 1'
#
loop_
_entity.id
_entity.type
_entity.pdbx_description
1 polymer ?
#
loop_
_entity_poly.entity_id
_entity_poly.type
_entity_poly.pdbx_seq_one_letter_code
_entity_poly.pdbx_strand_id
1 'polypeptide(L)'
;MIVPSKKKEWILLACIAGSVLYISFNIFAMVLYPGGTLIDENRIGYSLSENFFSDLGMAMAYGGESKPGSRWLFMSALILIGILLILFFIVFADFFVASKIEKYISRAGSAAGIAAGLSCIGIALTPWDLYFKAHMIFSYTFSISFILLAILYAIVIQLSRTYYTRYAIVLLIYLVTLLVFLGLMIWGPSIDTPAGLRLLAVSQKIIIYSGMICLFIQFFGAYFYIKNIFKLSDMAKLGYSIRQ
;
A
#
# COMPACT_ATOMS: atom_id res chain seq x y z
N MET A 1 -24.02 -0.74 -15.29
CA MET A 1 -23.71 -2.18 -15.12
C MET A 1 -22.22 -2.35 -15.36
N ILE A 2 -21.47 -2.98 -14.44
CA ILE A 2 -20.05 -3.28 -14.65
C ILE A 2 -19.97 -4.30 -15.77
N VAL A 3 -19.20 -4.02 -16.81
CA VAL A 3 -18.88 -5.02 -17.84
C VAL A 3 -17.65 -5.79 -17.33
N PRO A 4 -17.80 -7.03 -16.81
CA PRO A 4 -16.67 -7.81 -16.37
C PRO A 4 -15.79 -8.13 -17.59
N SER A 5 -14.47 -8.05 -17.41
CA SER A 5 -13.52 -8.40 -18.47
C SER A 5 -12.38 -9.24 -17.90
N LYS A 6 -11.91 -10.23 -18.67
CA LYS A 6 -10.81 -11.10 -18.24
C LYS A 6 -9.56 -10.31 -17.89
N LYS A 7 -9.31 -9.20 -18.60
CA LYS A 7 -8.22 -8.27 -18.28
C LYS A 7 -8.30 -7.74 -16.84
N LYS A 8 -9.48 -7.32 -16.38
CA LYS A 8 -9.67 -6.83 -15.00
C LYS A 8 -9.45 -7.93 -13.96
N GLU A 9 -9.94 -9.14 -14.25
CA GLU A 9 -9.69 -10.31 -13.39
C GLU A 9 -8.18 -10.59 -13.23
N TRP A 10 -7.43 -10.60 -14.34
CA TRP A 10 -5.98 -10.79 -14.32
C TRP A 10 -5.23 -9.69 -13.59
N ILE A 11 -5.64 -8.43 -13.72
CA ILE A 11 -5.04 -7.31 -12.96
C ILE A 11 -5.23 -7.53 -11.46
N LEU A 12 -6.43 -7.92 -11.02
CA LEU A 12 -6.70 -8.17 -9.60
C LEU A 12 -5.92 -9.37 -9.05
N LEU A 13 -5.78 -10.43 -9.84
CA LEU A 13 -4.90 -11.56 -9.51
C LEU A 13 -3.43 -11.13 -9.39
N ALA A 14 -2.95 -10.29 -10.31
CA ALA A 14 -1.60 -9.73 -10.24
C ALA A 14 -1.40 -8.88 -9.00
N CYS A 15 -2.41 -8.12 -8.56
CA CYS A 15 -2.37 -7.37 -7.30
C CYS A 15 -2.19 -8.30 -6.09
N ILE A 16 -2.98 -9.38 -6.02
CA ILE A 16 -2.90 -10.38 -4.94
C ILE A 16 -1.53 -11.07 -4.93
N ALA A 17 -1.09 -11.61 -6.07
CA ALA A 17 0.20 -12.29 -6.19
C ALA A 17 1.38 -11.33 -5.91
N GLY A 18 1.28 -10.10 -6.41
CA GLY A 18 2.27 -9.07 -6.21
C GLY A 18 2.40 -8.59 -4.77
N SER A 19 1.32 -8.61 -3.97
CA SER A 19 1.41 -8.39 -2.52
C SER A 19 2.24 -9.47 -1.82
N VAL A 20 2.12 -10.72 -2.25
CA VAL A 20 2.94 -11.82 -1.71
C VAL A 20 4.41 -11.63 -2.10
N LEU A 21 4.69 -11.27 -3.35
CA LEU A 21 6.05 -10.96 -3.81
C LEU A 21 6.66 -9.76 -3.07
N TYR A 22 5.88 -8.71 -2.83
CA TYR A 22 6.31 -7.56 -2.03
C TYR A 22 6.76 -7.99 -0.64
N ILE A 23 5.99 -8.85 0.05
CA ILE A 23 6.36 -9.37 1.37
C ILE A 23 7.67 -10.14 1.29
N SER A 24 7.76 -11.08 0.36
CA SER A 24 8.95 -11.92 0.19
C SER A 24 10.20 -11.08 -0.07
N PHE A 25 10.13 -10.10 -0.97
CA PHE A 25 11.26 -9.24 -1.29
C PHE A 25 11.73 -8.42 -0.07
N ASN A 26 10.81 -7.88 0.74
CA ASN A 26 11.19 -7.14 1.93
C ASN A 26 11.79 -8.05 3.02
N ILE A 27 11.29 -9.29 3.18
CA ILE A 27 11.90 -10.28 4.09
C ILE A 27 13.34 -10.60 3.64
N PHE A 28 13.54 -10.90 2.36
CA PHE A 28 14.88 -11.16 1.83
C PHE A 28 15.77 -9.92 1.91
N ALA A 29 15.22 -8.72 1.74
CA ALA A 29 15.97 -7.48 1.91
C ALA A 29 16.48 -7.32 3.35
N MET A 30 15.66 -7.66 4.36
CA MET A 30 16.07 -7.67 5.77
C MET A 30 17.16 -8.70 6.05
N VAL A 31 17.08 -9.89 5.43
CA VAL A 31 18.11 -10.94 5.56
C VAL A 31 19.44 -10.51 4.95
N LEU A 32 19.40 -9.83 3.80
CA LEU A 32 20.60 -9.35 3.10
C LEU A 32 21.11 -7.99 3.61
N TYR A 33 20.48 -7.42 4.64
CA TYR A 33 20.90 -6.15 5.21
C TYR A 33 22.16 -6.37 6.07
N PRO A 34 23.31 -5.75 5.75
CA PRO A 34 24.57 -6.09 6.41
C PRO A 34 24.65 -5.60 7.85
N GLY A 35 24.00 -4.48 8.18
CA GLY A 35 24.05 -3.91 9.51
C GLY A 35 23.93 -2.39 9.60
N GLY A 36 24.14 -1.89 10.82
CA GLY A 36 24.12 -0.49 11.21
C GLY A 36 22.71 0.03 11.52
N THR A 37 22.62 0.82 12.59
CA THR A 37 21.46 1.61 13.01
C THR A 37 21.90 3.05 13.28
N LEU A 38 20.94 3.96 13.47
CA LEU A 38 21.22 5.36 13.80
C LEU A 38 22.06 5.54 15.09
N ILE A 39 21.97 4.60 16.03
CA ILE A 39 22.62 4.68 17.35
C ILE A 39 23.72 3.64 17.58
N ASP A 40 23.92 2.73 16.64
CA ASP A 40 24.96 1.70 16.67
C ASP A 40 25.33 1.29 15.23
N GLU A 41 26.43 1.83 14.75
CA GLU A 41 26.96 1.58 13.40
C GLU A 41 27.53 0.16 13.23
N ASN A 42 27.99 -0.44 14.34
CA ASN A 42 28.62 -1.78 14.35
C ASN A 42 27.60 -2.91 14.49
N ARG A 43 26.31 -2.57 14.62
CA ARG A 43 25.24 -3.57 14.73
C ARG A 43 25.23 -4.47 13.49
N ILE A 44 25.32 -5.78 13.71
CA ILE A 44 25.22 -6.76 12.62
C ILE A 44 23.74 -7.01 12.29
N GLY A 45 23.41 -6.98 11.00
CA GLY A 45 22.08 -7.32 10.49
C GLY A 45 21.00 -6.25 10.70
N TYR A 46 19.77 -6.56 10.24
CA TYR A 46 18.62 -5.67 10.38
C TYR A 46 17.98 -5.75 11.77
N SER A 47 17.74 -4.58 12.38
CA SER A 47 17.03 -4.46 13.65
C SER A 47 15.58 -4.02 13.44
N LEU A 48 14.64 -4.90 13.80
CA LEU A 48 13.20 -4.58 13.73
C LEU A 48 12.80 -3.39 14.61
N SER A 49 13.53 -3.13 15.70
CA SER A 49 13.23 -2.04 16.62
C SER A 49 14.03 -0.76 16.34
N GLU A 50 15.18 -0.82 15.68
CA GLU A 50 16.08 0.35 15.58
C GLU A 50 16.40 0.78 14.15
N ASN A 51 16.11 -0.04 13.14
CA ASN A 51 16.16 0.40 11.75
C ASN A 51 14.79 0.86 11.30
N PHE A 52 14.69 1.93 10.51
CA PHE A 52 13.46 2.18 9.77
C PHE A 52 13.30 1.13 8.67
N PHE A 53 12.07 0.88 8.22
CA PHE A 53 11.78 0.03 7.07
C PHE A 53 12.45 0.57 5.80
N SER A 54 12.53 1.90 5.67
CA SER A 54 13.21 2.60 4.58
C SER A 54 14.73 2.43 4.57
N ASP A 55 15.35 1.98 5.68
CA ASP A 55 16.80 1.73 5.74
C ASP A 55 17.22 0.63 4.76
N LEU A 56 16.32 -0.29 4.46
CA LEU A 56 16.53 -1.35 3.47
C LEU A 56 16.89 -0.80 2.09
N GLY A 57 16.43 0.41 1.77
CA GLY A 57 16.65 1.09 0.50
C GLY A 57 17.85 2.05 0.44
N MET A 58 18.63 2.18 1.51
CA MET A 58 19.80 3.07 1.51
C MET A 58 20.87 2.62 0.52
N ALA A 59 21.61 3.56 -0.03
CA ALA A 59 22.80 3.25 -0.82
C ALA A 59 23.94 2.71 0.06
N MET A 60 24.13 3.33 1.23
CA MET A 60 25.21 3.03 2.16
C MET A 60 24.66 2.65 3.54
N ALA A 61 25.39 1.79 4.25
CA ALA A 61 25.17 1.51 5.66
C ALA A 61 25.50 2.72 6.52
N TYR A 62 24.97 2.73 7.74
CA TYR A 62 25.44 3.64 8.79
C TYR A 62 26.96 3.48 9.01
N GLY A 63 27.50 2.26 8.96
CA GLY A 63 28.95 2.01 9.00
C GLY A 63 29.71 2.23 7.68
N GLY A 64 29.09 2.81 6.65
CA GLY A 64 29.76 3.17 5.39
C GLY A 64 29.92 2.03 4.37
N GLU A 65 29.35 0.85 4.60
CA GLU A 65 29.37 -0.27 3.63
C GLU A 65 28.26 -0.16 2.58
N SER A 66 28.53 -0.49 1.32
CA SER A 66 27.49 -0.51 0.28
C SER A 66 26.47 -1.63 0.50
N LYS A 67 25.18 -1.38 0.21
CA LYS A 67 24.08 -2.36 0.43
C LYS A 67 23.32 -2.79 -0.85
N PRO A 68 23.99 -3.30 -1.89
CA PRO A 68 23.29 -3.56 -3.16
C PRO A 68 22.16 -4.59 -3.00
N GLY A 69 22.37 -5.68 -2.25
CA GLY A 69 21.38 -6.75 -2.10
C GLY A 69 20.06 -6.30 -1.49
N SER A 70 20.09 -5.71 -0.28
CA SER A 70 18.87 -5.23 0.39
C SER A 70 18.22 -4.09 -0.38
N ARG A 71 19.02 -3.17 -0.93
CA ARG A 71 18.54 -2.00 -1.66
C ARG A 71 17.75 -2.40 -2.90
N TRP A 72 18.31 -3.26 -3.75
CA TRP A 72 17.64 -3.64 -4.99
C TRP A 72 16.33 -4.37 -4.71
N LEU A 73 16.30 -5.28 -3.73
CA LEU A 73 15.07 -5.97 -3.34
C LEU A 73 14.00 -5.01 -2.81
N PHE A 74 14.39 -4.09 -1.93
CA PHE A 74 13.48 -3.07 -1.38
C PHE A 74 12.92 -2.15 -2.47
N MET A 75 13.80 -1.64 -3.35
CA MET A 75 13.42 -0.79 -4.48
C MET A 75 12.47 -1.53 -5.42
N SER A 76 12.78 -2.77 -5.80
CA SER A 76 11.92 -3.60 -6.64
C SER A 76 10.57 -3.86 -6.00
N ALA A 77 10.52 -4.10 -4.68
CA ALA A 77 9.28 -4.28 -3.95
C ALA A 77 8.42 -3.01 -3.99
N LEU A 78 8.98 -1.84 -3.67
CA LEU A 78 8.24 -0.58 -3.69
C LEU A 78 7.75 -0.18 -5.09
N ILE A 79 8.56 -0.41 -6.12
CA ILE A 79 8.15 -0.17 -7.52
C ILE A 79 7.00 -1.11 -7.88
N LEU A 80 7.11 -2.40 -7.55
CA LEU A 80 6.07 -3.40 -7.81
C LEU A 80 4.75 -2.99 -7.16
N ILE A 81 4.73 -2.70 -5.85
CA ILE A 81 3.48 -2.33 -5.18
C ILE A 81 2.93 -0.99 -5.69
N GLY A 82 3.79 -0.04 -6.05
CA GLY A 82 3.38 1.24 -6.65
C GLY A 82 2.66 1.05 -7.98
N ILE A 83 3.19 0.21 -8.87
CA ILE A 83 2.55 -0.14 -10.15
C ILE A 83 1.21 -0.85 -9.90
N LEU A 84 1.16 -1.80 -8.96
CA LEU A 84 -0.06 -2.54 -8.65
C LEU A 84 -1.14 -1.65 -8.07
N LEU A 85 -0.78 -0.66 -7.24
CA LEU A 85 -1.74 0.33 -6.73
C LEU A 85 -2.35 1.16 -7.86
N ILE A 86 -1.52 1.63 -8.80
CA ILE A 86 -2.00 2.37 -9.98
C ILE A 86 -2.99 1.51 -10.77
N LEU A 87 -2.61 0.28 -11.10
CA LEU A 87 -3.45 -0.64 -11.86
C LEU A 87 -4.76 -0.99 -11.12
N PHE A 88 -4.67 -1.24 -9.82
CA PHE A 88 -5.82 -1.55 -8.98
C PHE A 88 -6.83 -0.42 -9.00
N PHE A 89 -6.41 0.82 -8.74
CA PHE A 89 -7.33 1.94 -8.66
C PHE A 89 -7.92 2.36 -10.01
N ILE A 90 -7.20 2.14 -11.12
CA ILE A 90 -7.79 2.24 -12.46
C ILE A 90 -8.96 1.26 -12.63
N VAL A 91 -8.79 0.00 -12.21
CA VAL A 91 -9.83 -1.03 -12.31
C VAL A 91 -10.97 -0.80 -11.31
N PHE A 92 -10.63 -0.38 -10.09
CA PHE A 92 -11.58 -0.27 -8.99
C PHE A 92 -12.55 0.90 -9.16
N ALA A 93 -12.17 1.96 -9.88
CA ALA A 93 -13.07 3.05 -10.29
C ALA A 93 -14.34 2.54 -11.00
N ASP A 94 -14.17 1.55 -11.88
CA ASP A 94 -15.25 1.02 -12.72
C ASP A 94 -16.31 0.26 -11.93
N PHE A 95 -16.04 -0.05 -10.66
CA PHE A 95 -16.97 -0.79 -9.81
C PHE A 95 -18.12 0.10 -9.33
N PHE A 96 -17.91 1.42 -9.35
CA PHE A 96 -18.80 2.41 -8.76
C PHE A 96 -19.24 3.41 -9.83
N VAL A 97 -20.12 2.95 -10.72
CA VAL A 97 -20.62 3.72 -11.87
C VAL A 97 -22.15 3.69 -12.01
N ALA A 98 -22.86 3.23 -10.97
CA ALA A 98 -24.32 3.11 -11.02
C ALA A 98 -25.02 4.48 -10.98
N SER A 99 -24.43 5.45 -10.29
CA SER A 99 -24.90 6.84 -10.24
C SER A 99 -23.78 7.83 -10.60
N LYS A 100 -24.15 9.09 -10.93
CA LYS A 100 -23.16 10.16 -11.16
C LYS A 100 -22.30 10.40 -9.91
N ILE A 101 -22.91 10.38 -8.72
CA ILE A 101 -22.22 10.59 -7.45
C ILE A 101 -21.16 9.50 -7.24
N GLU A 102 -21.54 8.23 -7.35
CA GLU A 102 -20.59 7.11 -7.24
C GLU A 102 -19.42 7.27 -8.21
N LYS A 103 -19.71 7.60 -9.48
CA LYS A 103 -18.71 7.75 -10.53
C LYS A 103 -17.71 8.88 -10.24
N TYR A 104 -18.16 10.02 -9.73
CA TYR A 104 -17.25 11.14 -9.44
C TYR A 104 -16.40 10.85 -8.19
N ILE A 105 -17.01 10.33 -7.12
CA ILE A 105 -16.29 10.01 -5.88
C ILE A 105 -15.26 8.90 -6.14
N SER A 106 -15.62 7.84 -6.85
CA SER A 106 -14.70 6.74 -7.15
C SER A 106 -13.53 7.19 -8.02
N ARG A 107 -13.75 8.07 -9.00
CA ARG A 107 -12.68 8.64 -9.84
C ARG A 107 -11.75 9.56 -9.06
N ALA A 108 -12.28 10.40 -8.17
CA ALA A 108 -11.47 11.22 -7.28
C ALA A 108 -10.63 10.36 -6.33
N GLY A 109 -11.24 9.32 -5.75
CA GLY A 109 -10.53 8.32 -4.94
C GLY A 109 -9.45 7.61 -5.75
N SER A 110 -9.75 7.22 -6.99
CA SER A 110 -8.78 6.57 -7.88
C SER A 110 -7.60 7.46 -8.21
N ALA A 111 -7.83 8.75 -8.45
CA ALA A 111 -6.76 9.71 -8.69
C ALA A 111 -5.83 9.80 -7.47
N ALA A 112 -6.39 9.82 -6.26
CA ALA A 112 -5.61 9.75 -5.03
C ALA A 112 -4.83 8.42 -4.91
N GLY A 113 -5.45 7.30 -5.25
CA GLY A 113 -4.79 5.99 -5.29
C GLY A 113 -3.64 5.91 -6.28
N ILE A 114 -3.79 6.51 -7.46
CA ILE A 114 -2.74 6.62 -8.47
C ILE A 114 -1.59 7.51 -7.96
N ALA A 115 -1.90 8.65 -7.32
CA ALA A 115 -0.91 9.51 -6.70
C ALA A 115 -0.13 8.79 -5.58
N ALA A 116 -0.81 7.96 -4.79
CA ALA A 116 -0.17 7.09 -3.79
C ALA A 116 0.77 6.08 -4.46
N GLY A 117 0.34 5.38 -5.51
CA GLY A 117 1.19 4.43 -6.24
C GLY A 117 2.42 5.08 -6.88
N LEU A 118 2.27 6.26 -7.49
CA LEU A 118 3.39 7.07 -7.99
C LEU A 118 4.34 7.49 -6.87
N SER A 119 3.80 7.84 -5.69
CA SER A 119 4.61 8.18 -4.53
C SER A 119 5.42 6.99 -4.02
N CYS A 120 4.90 5.76 -4.03
CA CYS A 120 5.68 4.56 -3.72
C CYS A 120 6.88 4.38 -4.65
N ILE A 121 6.69 4.61 -5.95
CA ILE A 121 7.78 4.58 -6.94
C ILE A 121 8.79 5.69 -6.63
N GLY A 122 8.31 6.89 -6.30
CA GLY A 122 9.17 8.01 -5.89
C GLY A 122 10.04 7.67 -4.67
N ILE A 123 9.46 7.09 -3.62
CA ILE A 123 10.19 6.62 -2.43
C ILE A 123 11.28 5.60 -2.83
N ALA A 124 10.95 4.65 -3.70
CA ALA A 124 11.90 3.64 -4.18
C ALA A 124 13.10 4.28 -4.89
N LEU A 125 12.86 5.30 -5.71
CA LEU A 125 13.88 5.96 -6.52
C LEU A 125 14.65 7.05 -5.77
N THR A 126 14.27 7.34 -4.52
CA THR A 126 14.91 8.36 -3.69
C THR A 126 15.40 7.76 -2.37
N PRO A 127 16.51 6.99 -2.36
CA PRO A 127 17.16 6.55 -1.13
C PRO A 127 17.35 7.73 -0.17
N TRP A 128 16.93 7.56 1.08
CA TRP A 128 16.85 8.69 2.01
C TRP A 128 18.24 9.22 2.39
N ASP A 129 19.27 8.37 2.36
CA ASP A 129 20.67 8.74 2.61
C ASP A 129 21.26 9.63 1.50
N LEU A 130 20.75 9.53 0.27
CA LEU A 130 21.18 10.34 -0.87
C LEU A 130 20.26 11.54 -1.15
N TYR A 131 18.95 11.35 -0.98
CA TYR A 131 17.90 12.29 -1.41
C TYR A 131 16.82 12.51 -0.35
N PHE A 132 17.23 12.73 0.91
CA PHE A 132 16.33 12.84 2.07
C PHE A 132 15.09 13.72 1.84
N LYS A 133 15.27 14.95 1.32
CA LYS A 133 14.15 15.87 1.09
C LYS A 133 13.12 15.29 0.11
N ALA A 134 13.58 14.70 -0.99
CA ALA A 134 12.70 14.12 -1.99
C ALA A 134 11.98 12.88 -1.44
N HIS A 135 12.71 12.03 -0.70
CA HIS A 135 12.14 10.85 -0.02
C HIS A 135 10.98 11.24 0.92
N MET A 136 11.16 12.29 1.71
CA MET A 136 10.14 12.79 2.63
C MET A 136 8.94 13.39 1.88
N ILE A 137 9.16 14.14 0.80
CA ILE A 137 8.06 14.66 -0.04
C ILE A 137 7.20 13.52 -0.58
N PHE A 138 7.80 12.47 -1.14
CA PHE A 138 7.04 11.33 -1.62
C PHE A 138 6.34 10.57 -0.48
N SER A 139 6.97 10.43 0.69
CA SER A 139 6.37 9.78 1.86
C SER A 139 5.14 10.54 2.40
N TYR A 140 5.20 11.87 2.48
CA TYR A 140 4.05 12.68 2.86
C TYR A 140 2.97 12.69 1.77
N THR A 141 3.36 12.78 0.49
CA THR A 141 2.43 12.71 -0.63
C THR A 141 1.69 11.37 -0.65
N PHE A 142 2.38 10.26 -0.42
CA PHE A 142 1.77 8.94 -0.24
C PHE A 142 0.73 8.96 0.87
N SER A 143 1.09 9.47 2.05
CA SER A 143 0.22 9.49 3.23
C SER A 143 -1.05 10.32 3.01
N ILE A 144 -0.90 11.55 2.49
CA ILE A 144 -2.05 12.44 2.19
C ILE A 144 -2.94 11.83 1.11
N SER A 145 -2.33 11.28 0.05
CA SER A 145 -3.08 10.61 -1.02
C SER A 145 -3.86 9.42 -0.49
N PHE A 146 -3.27 8.64 0.43
CA PHE A 146 -3.95 7.50 1.02
C PHE A 146 -5.08 7.91 1.97
N ILE A 147 -4.95 9.01 2.71
CA ILE A 147 -6.05 9.57 3.51
C ILE A 147 -7.24 9.90 2.61
N LEU A 148 -6.98 10.67 1.54
CA LEU A 148 -8.01 11.07 0.59
C LEU A 148 -8.67 9.86 -0.08
N LEU A 149 -7.86 8.91 -0.53
CA LEU A 149 -8.29 7.61 -1.05
C LEU A 149 -9.22 6.91 -0.06
N ALA A 150 -8.79 6.70 1.19
CA ALA A 150 -9.50 5.91 2.17
C ALA A 150 -10.86 6.51 2.51
N ILE A 151 -10.93 7.85 2.64
CA ILE A 151 -12.18 8.58 2.87
C ILE A 151 -13.13 8.42 1.67
N LEU A 152 -12.66 8.74 0.46
CA LEU A 152 -13.50 8.72 -0.74
C LEU A 152 -14.00 7.31 -1.07
N TYR A 153 -13.13 6.30 -0.94
CA TYR A 153 -13.52 4.91 -1.19
C TYR A 153 -14.38 4.33 -0.08
N ALA A 154 -14.18 4.71 1.19
CA ALA A 154 -15.14 4.35 2.23
C ALA A 154 -16.53 4.84 1.82
N ILE A 155 -16.67 6.15 1.57
CA ILE A 155 -17.94 6.79 1.18
C ILE A 155 -18.60 6.06 -0.01
N VAL A 156 -17.85 5.86 -1.09
CA VAL A 156 -18.45 5.25 -2.30
C VAL A 156 -18.86 3.79 -2.10
N ILE A 157 -18.12 3.04 -1.27
CA ILE A 157 -18.49 1.66 -0.92
C ILE A 157 -19.79 1.64 -0.12
N GLN A 158 -20.02 2.59 0.77
CA GLN A 158 -21.29 2.66 1.54
C GLN A 158 -22.47 3.15 0.71
N LEU A 159 -22.22 4.01 -0.29
CA LEU A 159 -23.25 4.43 -1.24
C LEU A 159 -23.64 3.32 -2.23
N SER A 160 -22.70 2.41 -2.52
CA SER A 160 -22.93 1.31 -3.44
C SER A 160 -23.91 0.29 -2.87
N ARG A 161 -24.96 -0.03 -3.64
CA ARG A 161 -25.90 -1.10 -3.29
C ARG A 161 -25.39 -2.50 -3.64
N THR A 162 -24.35 -2.60 -4.47
CA THR A 162 -23.89 -3.87 -5.03
C THR A 162 -22.57 -4.35 -4.43
N TYR A 163 -21.70 -3.43 -3.99
CA TYR A 163 -20.41 -3.78 -3.41
C TYR A 163 -20.51 -4.03 -1.90
N TYR A 164 -19.67 -4.93 -1.37
CA TYR A 164 -19.76 -5.35 0.03
C TYR A 164 -19.24 -4.26 0.99
N THR A 165 -20.13 -3.73 1.84
CA THR A 165 -19.84 -2.61 2.76
C THR A 165 -18.71 -2.87 3.76
N ARG A 166 -18.47 -4.13 4.13
CA ARG A 166 -17.37 -4.55 5.03
C ARG A 166 -15.98 -4.09 4.59
N TYR A 167 -15.76 -3.92 3.27
CA TYR A 167 -14.46 -3.46 2.77
C TYR A 167 -14.21 -1.98 3.08
N ALA A 168 -15.24 -1.18 3.34
CA ALA A 168 -15.09 0.19 3.79
C ALA A 168 -14.53 0.27 5.22
N ILE A 169 -14.98 -0.64 6.10
CA ILE A 169 -14.50 -0.70 7.49
C ILE A 169 -12.98 -0.93 7.53
N VAL A 170 -12.46 -1.78 6.63
CA VAL A 170 -11.03 -2.05 6.52
C VAL A 170 -10.25 -0.78 6.15
N LEU A 171 -10.76 0.04 5.21
CA LEU A 171 -10.16 1.33 4.87
C LEU A 171 -10.18 2.31 6.05
N LEU A 172 -11.27 2.34 6.82
CA LEU A 172 -11.40 3.23 7.98
C LEU A 172 -10.47 2.84 9.13
N ILE A 173 -10.30 1.54 9.39
CA ILE A 173 -9.32 1.04 10.38
C ILE A 173 -7.90 1.46 10.00
N TYR A 174 -7.54 1.28 8.72
CA TYR A 174 -6.23 1.72 8.24
C TYR A 174 -6.08 3.24 8.29
N LEU A 175 -7.12 4.01 7.95
CA LEU A 175 -7.11 5.47 8.05
C LEU A 175 -6.78 5.93 9.47
N VAL A 176 -7.43 5.35 10.49
CA VAL A 176 -7.13 5.67 11.89
C VAL A 176 -5.68 5.33 12.23
N THR A 177 -5.21 4.16 11.80
CA THR A 177 -3.82 3.72 12.04
C THR A 177 -2.81 4.68 11.40
N LEU A 178 -3.07 5.13 10.18
CA LEU A 178 -2.25 6.11 9.46
C LEU A 178 -2.25 7.47 10.17
N LEU A 179 -3.41 7.96 10.61
CA LEU A 179 -3.52 9.23 11.34
C LEU A 179 -2.77 9.20 12.67
N VAL A 180 -2.84 8.10 13.41
CA VAL A 180 -2.07 7.91 14.65
C VAL A 180 -0.56 7.99 14.37
N PHE A 181 -0.07 7.31 13.33
CA PHE A 181 1.34 7.39 12.97
C PHE A 181 1.79 8.77 12.52
N LEU A 182 0.98 9.48 11.72
CA LEU A 182 1.28 10.86 11.37
C LEU A 182 1.31 11.76 12.62
N GLY A 183 0.42 11.54 13.58
CA GLY A 183 0.46 12.22 14.88
C GLY A 183 1.76 11.94 15.64
N LEU A 184 2.23 10.69 15.66
CA LEU A 184 3.53 10.33 16.24
C LEU A 184 4.70 10.99 15.51
N MET A 185 4.64 11.13 14.19
CA MET A 185 5.69 11.82 13.42
C MET A 185 5.75 13.33 13.71
N ILE A 186 4.63 13.95 14.06
CA ILE A 186 4.55 15.40 14.32
C ILE A 186 4.82 15.74 15.79
N TRP A 187 4.23 14.98 16.72
CA TRP A 187 4.23 15.27 18.16
C TRP A 187 4.95 14.22 19.00
N GLY A 188 5.47 13.17 18.39
CA GLY A 188 6.19 12.12 19.09
C GLY A 188 7.59 12.52 19.55
N PRO A 189 8.25 11.65 20.34
CA PRO A 189 9.62 11.86 20.80
C PRO A 189 10.64 11.89 19.65
N SER A 190 11.72 12.66 19.82
CA SER A 190 12.79 12.75 18.81
C SER A 190 13.49 11.40 18.59
N ILE A 191 13.85 11.14 17.33
CA ILE A 191 14.68 10.01 16.90
C ILE A 191 16.11 10.06 17.48
N ASP A 192 16.55 11.22 17.99
CA ASP A 192 17.86 11.36 18.65
C ASP A 192 17.90 10.65 20.02
N THR A 193 16.73 10.29 20.56
CA THR A 193 16.63 9.48 21.76
C THR A 193 16.44 8.00 21.40
N PRO A 194 17.11 7.04 22.07
CA PRO A 194 16.90 5.62 21.78
C PRO A 194 15.43 5.17 21.91
N ALA A 195 14.69 5.76 22.85
CA ALA A 195 13.27 5.48 23.02
C ALA A 195 12.43 6.01 21.84
N GLY A 196 12.68 7.25 21.39
CA GLY A 196 11.96 7.84 20.27
C GLY A 196 12.28 7.17 18.94
N LEU A 197 13.55 6.84 18.69
CA LEU A 197 13.97 6.02 17.55
C LEU A 197 13.19 4.71 17.52
N ARG A 198 13.18 3.97 18.63
CA ARG A 198 12.50 2.67 18.70
C ARG A 198 11.00 2.78 18.49
N LEU A 199 10.37 3.78 19.11
CA LEU A 199 8.94 4.03 18.94
C LEU A 199 8.60 4.27 17.48
N LEU A 200 9.25 5.26 16.84
CA LEU A 200 8.94 5.63 15.46
C LEU A 200 9.33 4.53 14.46
N ALA A 201 10.47 3.86 14.68
CA ALA A 201 10.88 2.73 13.88
C ALA A 201 9.85 1.61 13.95
N VAL A 202 9.36 1.21 15.14
CA VAL A 202 8.35 0.17 15.28
C VAL A 202 7.00 0.61 14.70
N SER A 203 6.56 1.84 15.00
CA SER A 203 5.31 2.40 14.47
C SER A 203 5.29 2.45 12.94
N GLN A 204 6.44 2.71 12.29
CA GLN A 204 6.55 2.64 10.84
C GLN A 204 6.29 1.23 10.28
N LYS A 205 6.75 0.16 10.97
CA LYS A 205 6.43 -1.21 10.51
C LYS A 205 4.95 -1.52 10.73
N ILE A 206 4.38 -1.06 11.84
CA ILE A 206 2.95 -1.25 12.12
C ILE A 206 2.11 -0.64 10.99
N ILE A 207 2.39 0.60 10.58
CA ILE A 207 1.62 1.22 9.49
C ILE A 207 1.88 0.55 8.14
N ILE A 208 3.11 0.10 7.86
CA ILE A 208 3.41 -0.58 6.60
C ILE A 208 2.66 -1.91 6.54
N TYR A 209 2.78 -2.76 7.57
CA TYR A 209 2.13 -4.08 7.59
C TYR A 209 0.61 -3.99 7.66
N SER A 210 0.04 -3.06 8.44
CA SER A 210 -1.41 -2.83 8.44
C SER A 210 -1.92 -2.31 7.10
N GLY A 211 -1.15 -1.44 6.43
CA GLY A 211 -1.47 -0.96 5.08
C GLY A 211 -1.44 -2.07 4.05
N MET A 212 -0.47 -2.97 4.14
CA MET A 212 -0.39 -4.16 3.29
C MET A 212 -1.57 -5.10 3.50
N ILE A 213 -1.96 -5.36 4.75
CA ILE A 213 -3.15 -6.17 5.08
C ILE A 213 -4.40 -5.50 4.52
N CYS A 214 -4.55 -4.18 4.71
CA CYS A 214 -5.65 -3.40 4.17
C CYS A 214 -5.74 -3.56 2.65
N LEU A 215 -4.65 -3.29 1.92
CA LEU A 215 -4.59 -3.42 0.47
C LEU A 215 -4.87 -4.85 0.00
N PHE A 216 -4.28 -5.86 0.63
CA PHE A 216 -4.51 -7.26 0.29
C PHE A 216 -6.00 -7.62 0.40
N ILE A 217 -6.66 -7.20 1.48
CA ILE A 217 -8.11 -7.41 1.67
C ILE A 217 -8.92 -6.67 0.59
N GLN A 218 -8.53 -5.44 0.18
CA GLN A 218 -9.20 -4.74 -0.92
C GLN A 218 -9.03 -5.46 -2.26
N PHE A 219 -7.81 -5.94 -2.57
CA PHE A 219 -7.51 -6.66 -3.80
C PHE A 219 -8.33 -7.95 -3.88
N PHE A 220 -8.35 -8.71 -2.79
CA PHE A 220 -9.13 -9.93 -2.68
C PHE A 220 -10.63 -9.62 -2.79
N GLY A 221 -11.11 -8.60 -2.08
CA GLY A 221 -12.51 -8.20 -2.12
C GLY A 221 -13.01 -7.84 -3.51
N ALA A 222 -12.22 -7.08 -4.25
CA ALA A 222 -12.52 -6.71 -5.63
C ALA A 222 -12.49 -7.94 -6.57
N TYR A 223 -11.53 -8.85 -6.38
CA TYR A 223 -11.44 -10.09 -7.15
C TYR A 223 -12.67 -11.00 -6.95
N PHE A 224 -13.09 -11.22 -5.71
CA PHE A 224 -14.28 -12.01 -5.42
C PHE A 224 -15.54 -11.39 -5.99
N TYR A 225 -15.66 -10.07 -5.90
CA TYR A 225 -16.79 -9.35 -6.46
C TYR A 225 -16.88 -9.52 -7.99
N ILE A 226 -15.78 -9.33 -8.74
CA ILE A 226 -15.82 -9.52 -10.21
C ILE A 226 -16.07 -10.99 -10.60
N LYS A 227 -15.52 -11.95 -9.84
CA LYS A 227 -15.74 -13.39 -10.07
C LYS A 227 -17.19 -13.79 -9.88
N ASN A 228 -17.86 -13.23 -8.87
CA ASN A 228 -19.29 -13.44 -8.65
C ASN A 228 -20.13 -12.90 -9.81
N ILE A 229 -19.77 -11.73 -10.37
CA ILE A 229 -20.44 -11.18 -11.56
C ILE A 229 -20.26 -12.09 -12.78
N PHE A 230 -19.06 -12.62 -13.02
CA PHE A 230 -18.84 -13.60 -14.09
C PHE A 230 -19.72 -14.84 -13.93
N LYS A 231 -19.74 -15.44 -12.73
CA LYS A 231 -20.55 -16.62 -12.44
C LYS A 231 -22.04 -16.38 -12.72
N LEU A 232 -22.57 -15.23 -12.30
CA LEU A 232 -23.96 -14.84 -12.56
C LEU A 232 -24.22 -14.63 -14.06
N SER A 233 -23.29 -14.01 -14.79
CA SER A 233 -23.41 -13.83 -16.24
C SER A 233 -23.45 -15.15 -17.00
N ASP A 234 -22.63 -16.13 -16.59
CA ASP A 234 -22.61 -17.45 -17.22
C ASP A 234 -23.87 -18.26 -16.90
N MET A 235 -24.37 -18.17 -15.66
CA MET A 235 -25.66 -18.77 -15.29
C MET A 235 -26.83 -18.19 -16.11
N ALA A 236 -26.86 -16.87 -16.32
CA ALA A 236 -27.87 -16.23 -17.16
C ALA A 236 -27.81 -16.71 -18.62
N LYS A 237 -26.61 -16.87 -19.20
CA LYS A 237 -26.43 -17.42 -20.56
C LYS A 237 -26.91 -18.86 -20.69
N LEU A 238 -26.84 -19.64 -19.60
CA LEU A 238 -27.29 -21.03 -19.53
C LEU A 238 -28.80 -21.16 -19.21
N GLY A 239 -29.54 -20.05 -19.13
CA GLY A 239 -30.99 -20.05 -18.91
C GLY A 239 -31.42 -20.28 -17.45
N TYR A 240 -30.50 -20.22 -16.48
CA TYR A 240 -30.86 -20.31 -15.07
C TYR A 240 -31.49 -19.00 -14.57
N SER A 241 -32.61 -19.11 -13.86
CA SER A 241 -33.24 -17.98 -13.16
C SER A 241 -32.34 -17.49 -12.03
N ILE A 242 -31.83 -16.27 -12.14
CA ILE A 242 -31.14 -15.57 -11.06
C ILE A 242 -32.22 -15.02 -10.12
N ARG A 243 -32.50 -15.70 -9.02
CA ARG A 243 -33.29 -15.10 -7.92
C ARG A 243 -32.44 -14.01 -7.28
N GLN A 244 -32.95 -12.77 -7.33
CA GLN A 244 -32.35 -11.58 -6.72
C GLN A 244 -32.36 -11.67 -5.20
#